data_AF-A0AAW9F500-F1
#
_entry.id   AF-A0AAW9F500-F1
#
_cell.length_a   1.000
_cell.length_b   1.000
_cell.length_c   1.000
_cell.angle_alpha   90.00
_cell.angle_beta   90.00
_cell.angle_gamma   90.00
#
_symmetry.space_group_name_H-M   'P 1'
#
loop_
_entity.id
_entity.type
_entity.pdbx_description
1 polymer ?
#
loop_
_entity_poly.entity_id
_entity_poly.type
_entity_poly.pdbx_seq_one_letter_code
_entity_poly.pdbx_strand_id
1 'polypeptide(L)'
;MLGREAEAIPLYQKAVSLGLGEASLRGALLGLGSSYRTTGRHAEALATFDEALSRFPDAVEFKVFRAMTCYNLGRNKEGMETLLGILATTTTDPALLPYRRAMALYAEDLDRHW
;
A
#
# COMPACT_ATOMS: atom_id res chain seq x y z
N MET A 1 2.58 13.20 16.02
CA MET A 1 1.71 12.01 15.80
C MET A 1 2.43 10.68 16.08
N LEU A 2 3.77 10.64 16.21
CA LEU A 2 4.59 9.41 16.32
C LEU A 2 4.42 8.57 17.61
N GLY A 3 3.67 9.01 18.62
CA GLY A 3 3.40 8.19 19.82
C GLY A 3 2.11 7.38 19.76
N ARG A 4 1.09 7.90 19.05
CA ARG A 4 -0.25 7.29 19.03
C ARG A 4 -0.35 6.04 18.16
N GLU A 5 0.53 5.91 17.17
CA GLU A 5 0.54 4.77 16.25
C GLU A 5 0.87 3.46 16.96
N ALA A 6 1.87 3.48 17.86
CA ALA A 6 2.24 2.30 18.64
C ALA A 6 1.11 1.85 19.58
N GLU A 7 0.42 2.82 20.21
CA GLU A 7 -0.73 2.57 21.08
C GLU A 7 -1.98 2.09 20.30
N ALA A 8 -2.09 2.46 19.02
CA ALA A 8 -3.24 2.07 18.18
C ALA A 8 -3.17 0.62 17.68
N ILE A 9 -1.96 0.07 17.49
CA ILE A 9 -1.75 -1.31 17.03
C ILE A 9 -2.60 -2.34 17.80
N PRO A 10 -2.51 -2.43 19.15
CA PRO A 10 -3.30 -3.42 19.90
C PRO A 10 -4.80 -3.20 19.78
N LEU A 11 -5.26 -1.95 19.61
CA LEU A 11 -6.67 -1.61 19.42
C LEU A 11 -7.17 -2.12 18.06
N TYR A 12 -6.40 -1.90 16.99
CA TYR A 12 -6.74 -2.41 15.67
C TYR A 12 -6.72 -3.95 15.64
N GLN A 13 -5.68 -4.59 16.19
CA GLN A 13 -5.61 -6.06 16.28
C GLN A 13 -6.83 -6.63 17.01
N LYS A 14 -7.19 -6.04 18.15
CA LYS A 14 -8.39 -6.45 18.89
C LYS A 14 -9.65 -6.26 18.07
N ALA A 15 -9.83 -5.11 17.43
CA ALA A 15 -11.00 -4.84 16.61
C ALA A 15 -11.14 -5.86 15.46
N VAL A 16 -10.07 -6.13 14.72
CA VAL A 16 -10.05 -7.15 13.65
C VAL A 16 -10.41 -8.52 14.21
N SER A 17 -9.85 -8.92 15.35
CA SER A 17 -10.13 -10.21 15.98
C SER A 17 -11.60 -10.39 16.45
N LEU A 18 -12.28 -9.28 16.75
CA LEU A 18 -13.69 -9.28 17.17
C LEU A 18 -14.69 -9.35 16.00
N GLY A 19 -14.20 -9.37 14.75
CA GLY A 19 -15.05 -9.52 13.56
C GLY A 19 -15.73 -8.23 13.14
N LEU A 20 -14.96 -7.33 12.51
CA LEU A 20 -15.50 -6.11 11.92
C LEU A 20 -16.28 -6.41 10.62
N GLY A 21 -17.36 -5.65 10.39
CA GLY A 21 -17.97 -5.57 9.06
C GLY A 21 -17.01 -4.96 8.03
N GLU A 22 -17.21 -5.26 6.75
CA GLU A 22 -16.23 -4.99 5.67
C GLU A 22 -15.69 -3.57 5.64
N ALA A 23 -16.57 -2.55 5.71
CA ALA A 23 -16.13 -1.15 5.67
C ALA A 23 -15.24 -0.78 6.88
N SER A 24 -15.58 -1.29 8.07
CA SER A 24 -14.77 -1.07 9.27
C SER A 24 -13.47 -1.87 9.24
N LEU A 25 -13.50 -3.10 8.69
CA LEU A 25 -12.32 -3.93 8.50
C LEU A 25 -11.32 -3.26 7.56
N ARG A 26 -11.79 -2.70 6.43
CA ARG A 26 -10.95 -1.98 5.47
C ARG A 26 -10.20 -0.81 6.13
N GLY A 27 -10.93 0.00 6.91
CA GLY A 27 -10.33 1.10 7.67
C GLY A 27 -9.35 0.63 8.75
N ALA A 28 -9.69 -0.44 9.48
CA ALA A 28 -8.84 -1.00 10.52
C ALA A 28 -7.52 -1.58 9.96
N LEU A 29 -7.57 -2.30 8.82
CA LEU A 29 -6.37 -2.83 8.17
C LEU A 29 -5.48 -1.71 7.61
N LEU A 30 -6.07 -0.65 7.04
CA LEU A 30 -5.32 0.52 6.56
C LEU A 30 -4.59 1.21 7.71
N GLY A 31 -5.30 1.41 8.83
CA GLY A 31 -4.74 1.97 10.06
C GLY A 31 -3.62 1.10 10.61
N LEU A 32 -3.88 -0.19 10.83
CA LEU A 32 -2.93 -1.15 11.38
C LEU A 32 -1.63 -1.23 10.55
N GLY A 33 -1.75 -1.42 9.23
CA GLY A 33 -0.59 -1.48 8.35
C GLY A 33 0.22 -0.17 8.36
N SER A 34 -0.47 0.98 8.41
CA SER A 34 0.17 2.29 8.52
C SER A 34 0.89 2.47 9.85
N SER A 35 0.27 2.06 10.96
CA SER A 35 0.84 2.12 12.30
C SER A 35 2.08 1.23 12.42
N TYR A 36 2.05 0.02 11.87
CA TYR A 36 3.24 -0.84 11.78
C TYR A 36 4.35 -0.18 10.96
N ARG A 37 4.01 0.39 9.80
CA ARG A 37 5.01 1.02 8.92
C ARG A 37 5.70 2.21 9.60
N THR A 38 4.93 3.09 10.24
CA THR A 38 5.47 4.30 10.89
C THR A 38 6.25 4.00 12.18
N THR A 39 5.98 2.86 12.82
CA THR A 39 6.70 2.40 14.03
C THR A 39 7.90 1.50 13.70
N GLY A 40 8.28 1.34 12.43
CA GLY A 40 9.44 0.56 12.01
C GLY A 40 9.19 -0.94 11.84
N ARG A 41 7.96 -1.40 12.11
CA ARG A 41 7.53 -2.80 12.01
C ARG A 41 7.13 -3.15 10.58
N HIS A 42 8.07 -2.97 9.66
CA HIS A 42 7.79 -2.98 8.21
C HIS A 42 7.33 -4.34 7.68
N ALA A 43 7.79 -5.45 8.27
CA ALA A 43 7.35 -6.79 7.89
C ALA A 43 5.88 -7.03 8.24
N GLU A 44 5.44 -6.62 9.43
CA GLU A 44 4.03 -6.71 9.82
C GLU A 44 3.14 -5.76 9.01
N ALA A 45 3.65 -4.57 8.66
CA ALA A 45 2.95 -3.67 7.75
C ALA A 45 2.70 -4.33 6.38
N LEU A 46 3.73 -4.96 5.81
CA LEU A 46 3.63 -5.64 4.53
C LEU A 46 2.60 -6.77 4.59
N ALA A 47 2.70 -7.64 5.61
CA ALA A 47 1.75 -8.73 5.81
C ALA A 47 0.31 -8.22 5.98
N THR A 48 0.12 -7.11 6.70
CA THR A 48 -1.21 -6.50 6.88
C THR A 48 -1.78 -6.00 5.54
N PHE A 49 -0.95 -5.37 4.69
CA PHE A 49 -1.42 -4.92 3.38
C PHE A 49 -1.64 -6.07 2.39
N ASP A 50 -0.86 -7.16 2.48
CA ASP A 50 -1.09 -8.38 1.69
C ASP A 50 -2.42 -9.07 2.08
N GLU A 51 -2.72 -9.15 3.38
CA GLU A 51 -4.03 -9.62 3.86
C GLU A 51 -5.16 -8.70 3.35
N ALA A 52 -4.98 -7.39 3.47
CA ALA A 52 -5.95 -6.41 3.04
C ALA A 52 -6.24 -6.50 1.53
N LEU A 53 -5.22 -6.72 0.70
CA LEU A 53 -5.38 -6.94 -0.75
C LEU A 53 -6.03 -8.29 -1.07
N SER A 54 -5.81 -9.31 -0.26
CA SER A 54 -6.50 -10.61 -0.42
C SER A 54 -8.01 -10.49 -0.16
N ARG A 55 -8.42 -9.58 0.74
CA ARG A 55 -9.84 -9.30 1.05
C ARG A 55 -10.45 -8.26 0.12
N PHE A 56 -9.67 -7.26 -0.29
CA PHE A 56 -10.11 -6.11 -1.07
C PHE A 56 -9.19 -5.91 -2.28
N PRO A 57 -9.26 -6.78 -3.30
CA PRO A 57 -8.32 -6.78 -4.42
C PRO A 57 -8.33 -5.49 -5.26
N ASP A 58 -9.47 -4.80 -5.28
CA ASP A 58 -9.67 -3.55 -6.04
C ASP A 58 -9.34 -2.30 -5.22
N ALA A 59 -8.96 -2.45 -3.94
CA ALA A 59 -8.60 -1.34 -3.08
C ALA A 59 -7.21 -0.79 -3.40
N VAL A 60 -7.17 0.19 -4.31
CA VAL A 60 -5.92 0.83 -4.78
C VAL A 60 -5.12 1.42 -3.63
N GLU A 61 -5.76 1.91 -2.57
CA GLU A 61 -5.03 2.46 -1.42
C GLU A 61 -4.10 1.42 -0.78
N PHE A 62 -4.50 0.15 -0.67
CA PHE A 62 -3.61 -0.87 -0.09
C PHE A 62 -2.40 -1.11 -0.97
N LYS A 63 -2.55 -1.03 -2.31
CA LYS A 63 -1.41 -1.12 -3.24
C LYS A 63 -0.42 0.03 -3.03
N VAL A 64 -0.93 1.25 -2.83
CA VAL A 64 -0.10 2.44 -2.52
C VAL A 64 0.65 2.29 -1.20
N PHE A 65 -0.04 1.91 -0.11
CA PHE A 65 0.59 1.78 1.19
C PHE A 65 1.54 0.57 1.28
N ARG A 66 1.22 -0.52 0.57
CA ARG A 66 2.13 -1.64 0.36
C ARG A 66 3.41 -1.20 -0.38
N ALA A 67 3.29 -0.42 -1.46
CA ALA A 67 4.43 0.10 -2.19
C ALA A 67 5.34 0.99 -1.33
N MET A 68 4.76 1.86 -0.49
CA MET A 68 5.53 2.62 0.51
C MET A 68 6.25 1.71 1.51
N THR A 69 5.62 0.60 1.91
CA THR A 69 6.24 -0.39 2.80
C THR A 69 7.36 -1.15 2.09
N CYS A 70 7.22 -1.47 0.80
CA CYS A 70 8.28 -2.04 -0.01
C CYS A 70 9.53 -1.15 -0.03
N TYR A 71 9.36 0.17 -0.16
CA TYR A 71 10.46 1.13 -0.02
C TYR A 71 11.14 1.02 1.36
N ASN A 72 10.35 0.96 2.45
CA ASN A 72 10.90 0.80 3.80
C ASN A 72 11.68 -0.52 3.99
N LEU A 73 11.37 -1.55 3.22
CA LEU A 73 12.05 -2.85 3.21
C LEU A 73 13.21 -2.93 2.19
N GLY A 74 13.52 -1.83 1.48
CA GLY A 74 14.53 -1.82 0.41
C GLY A 74 14.09 -2.47 -0.90
N ARG A 75 12.81 -2.88 -1.01
CA ARG A 75 12.17 -3.40 -2.24
C ARG A 75 11.72 -2.24 -3.13
N ASN A 76 12.65 -1.34 -3.44
CA ASN A 76 12.36 -0.06 -4.10
C ASN A 76 11.78 -0.24 -5.51
N LYS A 77 12.32 -1.20 -6.27
CA LYS A 77 11.85 -1.53 -7.63
C LYS A 77 10.37 -1.86 -7.65
N GLU A 78 9.96 -2.86 -6.88
CA GLU A 78 8.57 -3.31 -6.79
C GLU A 78 7.63 -2.20 -6.32
N GLY A 79 8.06 -1.40 -5.34
CA GLY A 79 7.28 -0.25 -4.88
C GLY A 79 7.06 0.77 -6.01
N MET A 80 8.12 1.10 -6.75
CA MET A 80 8.03 2.05 -7.86
C MET A 80 7.17 1.52 -9.02
N GLU A 81 7.38 0.26 -9.42
CA GLU A 81 6.58 -0.39 -10.46
C GLU A 81 5.09 -0.37 -10.11
N THR A 82 4.75 -0.69 -8.85
CA THR A 82 3.37 -0.62 -8.36
C THR A 82 2.79 0.79 -8.49
N LEU A 83 3.52 1.83 -8.07
CA LEU A 83 3.05 3.21 -8.12
C LEU A 83 2.90 3.72 -9.56
N LEU A 84 3.82 3.37 -10.45
CA LEU A 84 3.73 3.70 -11.88
C LEU A 84 2.54 3.03 -12.54
N GLY A 85 2.28 1.75 -12.24
CA GLY A 85 1.10 1.04 -12.73
C GLY A 85 -0.21 1.67 -12.26
N ILE A 86 -0.25 2.13 -11.00
CA ILE A 86 -1.39 2.88 -10.47
C ILE A 86 -1.54 4.21 -11.22
N LEU A 87 -0.50 5.02 -11.35
CA LEU A 87 -0.57 6.29 -12.08
C LEU A 87 -0.99 6.09 -13.54
N ALA A 88 -0.46 5.07 -14.21
CA ALA A 88 -0.79 4.74 -15.59
C ALA A 88 -2.27 4.36 -15.78
N THR A 89 -2.96 3.88 -14.74
CA THR A 89 -4.36 3.43 -14.82
C THR A 89 -5.34 4.45 -14.24
N THR A 90 -4.96 5.21 -13.21
CA THR A 90 -5.88 6.09 -12.46
C THR A 90 -5.74 7.57 -12.78
N THR A 91 -4.62 8.01 -13.36
CA THR A 91 -4.40 9.45 -13.56
C THR A 91 -5.42 10.08 -14.51
N THR A 92 -5.97 11.22 -14.08
CA THR A 92 -6.81 12.12 -14.88
C THR A 92 -6.13 13.47 -15.12
N ASP A 93 -4.89 13.65 -14.65
CA ASP A 93 -4.11 14.87 -14.85
C ASP A 93 -3.71 15.00 -16.34
N PRO A 94 -4.15 16.07 -17.04
CA PRO A 94 -3.81 16.30 -18.44
C PRO A 94 -2.29 16.27 -18.74
N ALA A 95 -1.45 16.68 -17.78
CA ALA A 95 0.00 16.66 -17.94
C ALA A 95 0.58 15.24 -17.97
N LEU A 96 -0.10 14.28 -17.31
CA LEU A 96 0.35 12.89 -17.20
C LEU A 96 -0.29 11.96 -18.23
N LEU A 97 -1.44 12.32 -18.80
CA LEU A 97 -2.15 11.50 -19.80
C LEU A 97 -1.26 11.05 -20.99
N PRO A 98 -0.43 11.91 -21.62
CA PRO A 98 0.42 11.48 -22.74
C PRO A 98 1.45 10.42 -22.34
N TYR A 99 1.83 10.36 -21.07
CA TYR A 99 2.87 9.47 -20.56
C TYR A 99 2.33 8.14 -20.02
N ARG A 100 1.01 7.91 -20.01
CA ARG A 100 0.40 6.69 -19.42
C ARG A 100 0.99 5.39 -19.98
N ARG A 101 1.26 5.35 -21.30
CA ARG A 101 1.90 4.17 -21.93
C ARG A 101 3.34 3.96 -21.45
N ALA A 102 4.12 5.03 -21.31
CA ALA A 102 5.48 4.94 -20.80
C ALA A 102 5.49 4.50 -19.33
N MET A 103 4.62 5.07 -18.49
CA MET A 103 4.46 4.64 -17.10
C MET A 103 4.07 3.16 -17.00
N ALA A 104 3.14 2.68 -17.84
CA ALA A 104 2.77 1.27 -17.88
C ALA A 104 3.96 0.38 -18.29
N LEU A 105 4.73 0.79 -19.30
CA LEU A 105 5.91 0.07 -19.75
C LEU A 105 6.98 -0.03 -18.64
N TYR A 106 7.24 1.07 -17.93
CA TYR A 106 8.19 1.07 -16.81
C TYR A 106 7.69 0.27 -15.61
N ALA A 107 6.37 0.16 -15.43
CA ALA A 107 5.77 -0.66 -14.39
C ALA A 107 5.92 -2.17 -14.64
N GLU A 108 6.21 -2.60 -15.87
CA GLU A 108 6.47 -4.01 -16.19
C GLU A 108 7.86 -4.46 -15.77
N ASP A 109 8.88 -3.62 -16.02
CA ASP A 109 10.26 -3.86 -15.58
C ASP A 109 11.03 -2.54 -15.57
N LEU A 110 11.28 -2.01 -14.37
CA LEU A 110 11.94 -0.72 -14.20
C LEU A 110 13.41 -0.71 -14.62
N ASP A 111 14.05 -1.88 -14.67
CA ASP A 111 15.48 -2.02 -15.03
C ASP A 111 15.66 -2.31 -16.53
N ARG A 112 14.57 -2.38 -17.29
CA ARG A 112 14.65 -2.72 -18.70
C ARG A 112 15.34 -1.61 -19.49
N HIS A 113 16.41 -1.97 -20.18
CA HIS A 113 17.10 -1.12 -21.14
C HIS A 113 16.62 -1.46 -22.57
N TRP A 114 16.44 -0.43 -23.41
CA TRP A 114 15.96 -0.52 -24.79
C TRP A 114 17.04 -0.07 -25.76
#